data_AF-A0A924S0U0-F1
#
_entry.id   AF-A0A924S0U0-F1
#
_cell.length_a   1.000
_cell.length_b   1.000
_cell.length_c   1.000
_cell.angle_alpha   90.00
_cell.angle_beta   90.00
_cell.angle_gamma   90.00
#
_symmetry.space_group_name_H-M   'P 1'
#
loop_
_entity.id
_entity.type
_entity.pdbx_description
1 polymer ?
#
loop_
_entity_poly.entity_id
_entity_poly.type
_entity_poly.pdbx_seq_one_letter_code
_entity_poly.pdbx_strand_id
1 'polypeptide(L)' 'RAAYEKGGSVQAGESAEAFPPGAILCVKCNTKAMVLMDGCQTCLSCGYSKCG' A
#
# COMPACT_ATOMS: atom_id res chain seq x y z
N ARG A 1 12.29 7.89 -11.49
CA ARG A 1 10.81 8.00 -11.51
C ARG A 1 10.38 7.93 -10.05
N ALA A 2 10.34 9.07 -9.36
CA ALA A 2 9.22 10.02 -9.35
C ALA A 2 7.94 9.38 -8.78
N ALA A 3 7.44 9.98 -7.69
CA ALA A 3 6.23 9.67 -6.92
C ALA A 3 6.38 8.78 -5.65
N TYR A 4 7.22 9.20 -4.71
CA TYR A 4 6.87 9.07 -3.28
C TYR A 4 7.38 10.34 -2.59
N GLU A 5 6.66 11.44 -2.76
CA GLU A 5 6.84 12.60 -1.90
C GLU A 5 5.45 13.13 -1.56
N LYS A 6 5.13 13.05 -0.27
CA LYS A 6 4.17 13.89 0.46
C LYS A 6 2.69 13.47 0.45
N GLY A 7 2.21 13.07 1.64
CA GLY A 7 0.84 13.34 2.07
C GLY A 7 0.23 12.28 2.99
N GLY A 8 0.44 12.37 4.30
CA GLY A 8 -0.37 11.62 5.27
C GLY A 8 0.24 11.48 6.66
N SER A 9 0.04 12.49 7.51
CA SER A 9 0.25 12.41 8.95
C SER A 9 -0.75 11.43 9.59
N VAL A 10 -0.33 10.22 9.97
CA VAL A 10 -0.99 9.44 11.03
C VAL A 10 0.02 8.62 11.82
N GLN A 11 -0.19 8.61 13.12
CA GLN A 11 0.68 8.08 14.16
C GLN A 11 0.47 6.57 14.35
N ALA A 12 1.53 5.93 14.86
CA ALA A 12 1.60 4.64 15.54
C ALA A 12 1.32 3.35 14.72
N GLY A 13 2.40 2.59 14.53
CA GLY A 13 2.36 1.14 14.26
C GLY A 13 2.93 0.75 12.90
N GLU A 14 4.23 0.45 12.89
CA GLU A 14 4.99 -0.30 11.87
C GLU A 14 4.87 0.13 10.38
N SER A 15 5.99 0.67 9.88
CA SER A 15 6.37 0.73 8.46
C SER A 15 5.44 1.56 7.56
N ALA A 16 5.36 2.86 7.87
CA ALA A 16 4.89 3.88 6.94
C ALA A 16 5.94 4.15 5.84
N GLU A 17 6.28 3.13 5.04
CA GLU A 17 6.79 3.35 3.69
C GLU A 17 5.64 3.97 2.90
N ALA A 18 5.77 5.24 2.53
CA ALA A 18 4.64 6.02 2.05
C ALA A 18 4.09 5.49 0.71
N PHE A 19 3.03 4.70 0.83
CA PHE A 19 2.27 4.13 -0.27
C PHE A 19 1.58 5.24 -1.10
N PRO A 20 1.41 5.06 -2.42
CA PRO A 20 0.80 6.08 -3.27
C PRO A 20 -0.66 6.37 -2.85
N PRO A 21 -1.20 7.56 -3.16
CA PRO A 21 -2.57 7.96 -2.78
C PRO A 21 -3.68 7.09 -3.40
N GLY A 22 -3.34 6.21 -4.35
CA GLY A 22 -4.23 5.17 -4.88
C GLY A 22 -4.19 3.84 -4.13
N ALA A 23 -3.45 3.75 -3.03
CA ALA A 23 -3.38 2.53 -2.23
C ALA A 23 -4.70 2.30 -1.46
N ILE A 24 -5.22 1.09 -1.54
CA ILE A 24 -6.40 0.61 -0.82
C ILE A 24 -5.97 -0.17 0.43
N LEU A 25 -6.93 -0.40 1.33
CA LEU A 25 -6.72 -1.18 2.55
C LEU A 25 -6.49 -2.66 2.20
N CYS A 26 -5.37 -3.22 2.66
CA CYS A 26 -5.12 -4.65 2.53
C CYS A 26 -6.03 -5.43 3.48
N VAL A 27 -6.79 -6.38 2.96
CA VAL A 27 -7.67 -7.25 3.77
C VAL A 27 -6.90 -8.23 4.66
N LYS A 28 -5.60 -8.46 4.41
CA LYS A 28 -4.79 -9.42 5.17
C LYS A 28 -4.14 -8.79 6.41
N CYS A 29 -3.46 -7.65 6.22
CA CYS A 29 -2.72 -6.97 7.28
C CYS A 29 -3.37 -5.67 7.76
N ASN A 30 -4.51 -5.27 7.18
CA ASN A 30 -5.22 -4.02 7.49
C ASN A 30 -4.37 -2.75 7.30
N THR A 31 -3.38 -2.80 6.40
CA THR A 31 -2.52 -1.65 6.05
C THR A 31 -2.95 -1.04 4.71
N LYS A 32 -3.01 0.29 4.60
CA LYS A 32 -3.32 1.01 3.36
C LYS A 32 -2.14 1.01 2.38
N ALA A 33 -1.80 -0.19 1.92
CA ALA A 33 -0.59 -0.49 1.15
C ALA A 33 -0.87 -1.34 -0.10
N MET A 34 -2.14 -1.62 -0.39
CA MET A 34 -2.51 -2.44 -1.54
C MET A 34 -2.66 -1.55 -2.77
N VAL A 35 -1.93 -1.85 -3.83
CA VAL A 35 -1.95 -1.10 -5.09
C VAL A 35 -2.40 -2.01 -6.22
N LEU A 36 -3.04 -1.43 -7.24
CA LEU A 36 -3.35 -2.13 -8.48
C LEU A 36 -2.22 -1.87 -9.48
N MET A 37 -1.32 -2.84 -9.63
CA MET A 37 -0.26 -2.82 -10.63
C MET A 37 -0.50 -3.95 -11.64
N ASP A 38 -0.50 -3.61 -12.93
CA ASP A 38 -0.63 -4.58 -14.03
C ASP A 38 -1.91 -5.45 -13.98
N GLY A 39 -2.99 -4.90 -13.40
CA GLY A 39 -4.27 -5.59 -13.21
C GLY A 39 -4.35 -6.44 -11.94
N CYS A 40 -3.28 -6.48 -11.14
CA CYS A 40 -3.18 -7.24 -9.91
C CYS A 40 -3.19 -6.35 -8.67
N GLN A 41 -4.07 -6.66 -7.71
CA GLN A 41 -4.03 -6.03 -6.39
C GLN A 41 -2.91 -6.68 -5.58
N THR A 42 -1.84 -5.93 -5.31
CA THR A 42 -0.67 -6.39 -4.56
C THR A 42 -0.44 -5.47 -3.36
N CYS A 43 -0.31 -6.07 -2.18
CA CYS A 43 0.03 -5.38 -0.95
C CYS A 43 1.54 -5.24 -0.82
N LEU A 44 2.02 -4.00 -0.86
CA LEU A 44 3.44 -3.68 -0.70
C LEU A 44 3.91 -3.80 0.75
N SER A 45 2.99 -3.91 1.71
CA SER A 45 3.32 -4.06 3.14
C SER A 45 3.48 -5.53 3.58
N CYS A 46 2.69 -6.47 3.04
CA CYS A 46 2.73 -7.88 3.44
C CYS A 46 2.90 -8.89 2.28
N GLY A 47 3.06 -8.40 1.05
CA GLY A 47 3.23 -9.24 -0.15
C GLY A 47 1.95 -9.93 -0.65
N TYR A 48 0.78 -9.67 -0.05
CA TYR A 48 -0.47 -10.29 -0.46
C TYR A 48 -0.91 -9.84 -1.86
N SER A 49 -1.06 -10.77 -2.80
CA SER A 49 -1.58 -10.53 -4.16
C SER A 49 -2.91 -11.27 -4.39
N LYS A 50 -3.82 -10.68 -5.16
CA LYS A 50 -5.13 -11.28 -5.52
C LYS A 50 -5.17 -11.89 -6.92
N CYS A 51 -4.02 -12.19 -7.53
CA CYS A 51 -3.97 -12.52 -8.95
C CYS A 51 -4.11 -14.00 -9.36
N GLY A 52 -4.55 -14.86 -8.44
CA GLY A 52 -4.78 -16.28 -8.72
C GLY A 52 -3.52 -17.13 -8.61
#